data_AF-A0A3D3F9W9-F1
#
_entry.id   AF-A0A3D3F9W9-F1
#
_cell.length_a   1.000
_cell.length_b   1.000
_cell.length_c   1.000
_cell.angle_alpha   90.00
_cell.angle_beta   90.00
_cell.angle_gamma   90.00
#
_symmetry.space_group_name_H-M   'P 1'
#
loop_
_entity.id
_entity.type
_entity.pdbx_description
1 polymer ?
#
loop_
_entity_poly.entity_id
_entity_poly.type
_entity_poly.pdbx_seq_one_letter_code
_entity_poly.pdbx_strand_id
1 'polypeptide(L)'
;RKLPEVPQSPSNHFANFLLACQGKEKTRSPFEIAGPLSQVFCLGVAAQRLNRRIVFDRVTKRVKNDAFADAFLTGAPPRKGWEDFY
;
A
#
# COMPACT_ATOMS: atom_id res chain seq x y z
N ARG A 1 6.29 -30.00 14.15
CA ARG A 1 7.05 -29.34 13.05
C ARG A 1 7.98 -28.31 13.68
N LYS A 2 9.29 -28.32 13.36
CA LYS A 2 10.23 -27.27 13.79
C LYS A 2 10.05 -26.06 12.87
N LEU A 3 10.01 -24.85 13.42
CA LEU A 3 9.95 -23.61 12.64
C LEU A 3 11.27 -23.38 11.88
N PRO A 4 11.26 -22.66 10.75
CA PRO A 4 12.49 -22.26 10.08
C PRO A 4 13.32 -21.34 10.97
N GLU A 5 14.65 -21.42 10.85
CA GLU A 5 15.54 -20.47 11.52
C GLU A 5 15.46 -19.12 10.81
N VAL A 6 15.19 -18.07 11.58
CA VAL A 6 15.12 -16.68 11.11
C VAL A 6 16.42 -15.99 11.52
N PRO A 7 17.23 -15.48 10.57
CA PRO A 7 18.46 -14.77 10.90
C PRO A 7 18.19 -13.56 11.80
N GLN A 8 19.07 -13.33 12.77
CA GLN A 8 18.99 -12.13 13.59
C GLN A 8 19.21 -10.90 12.71
N SER A 9 18.34 -9.92 12.90
CA SER A 9 18.45 -8.62 12.24
C SER A 9 19.69 -7.86 12.72
N PRO A 10 20.56 -7.34 11.82
CA PRO A 10 21.78 -6.61 12.21
C PRO A 10 21.52 -5.26 12.88
N SER A 11 20.31 -4.71 12.70
CA SER A 11 19.87 -3.42 13.23
C SER A 11 18.37 -3.46 13.52
N ASN A 12 17.88 -2.62 14.44
CA ASN A 12 16.44 -2.47 14.70
C ASN A 12 15.76 -1.65 13.58
N HIS A 13 14.43 -1.49 13.64
CA HIS A 13 13.66 -0.82 12.59
C HIS A 13 14.13 0.62 12.31
N PHE A 14 14.31 1.43 13.35
CA PHE A 14 14.73 2.83 13.23
C PHE A 14 16.17 2.95 12.71
N ALA A 15 17.09 2.14 13.24
CA ALA A 15 18.48 2.13 12.80
C ALA A 15 18.61 1.66 11.34
N ASN A 16 17.86 0.63 10.93
CA ASN A 16 17.85 0.15 9.55
C ASN A 16 17.42 1.26 8.57
N PHE A 17 16.40 2.06 8.93
CA PHE A 17 15.98 3.18 8.08
C PHE A 17 17.12 4.19 7.88
N LEU A 18 17.76 4.65 8.96
CA LEU A 18 18.87 5.61 8.88
C LEU A 18 20.08 5.04 8.12
N LEU A 19 20.42 3.78 8.35
CA LEU A 19 21.53 3.11 7.65
C LEU A 19 21.22 2.88 6.17
N ALA A 20 19.97 2.60 5.82
CA ALA A 20 19.53 2.49 4.43
C ALA A 20 19.60 3.84 3.70
N CYS A 21 19.19 4.94 4.34
CA CYS A 21 19.36 6.29 3.79
C CYS A 21 20.84 6.64 3.53
N GLN A 22 21.77 6.06 4.29
CA GLN A 22 23.22 6.21 4.09
C GLN A 22 23.80 5.23 3.08
N GLY A 23 22.99 4.34 2.49
CA GLY A 23 23.47 3.27 1.59
C GLY A 23 24.24 2.14 2.28
N LYS A 24 24.24 2.09 3.62
CA LYS A 24 24.99 1.10 4.43
C LYS A 24 24.24 -0.21 4.62
N GLU A 25 22.91 -0.16 4.59
CA GLU A 25 22.04 -1.34 4.65
C GLU A 25 20.95 -1.28 3.56
N LYS A 26 20.31 -2.42 3.29
CA LYS A 26 19.05 -2.42 2.54
C LYS A 26 17.89 -2.17 3.50
N THR A 27 16.92 -1.36 3.08
CA THR A 27 15.67 -1.19 3.84
C THR A 27 14.92 -2.52 3.92
N ARG A 28 14.41 -2.85 5.10
CA ARG A 28 13.54 -4.03 5.31
C ARG A 28 12.05 -3.73 5.07
N SER A 29 11.72 -2.45 4.87
CA SER A 29 10.37 -2.00 4.53
C SER A 29 10.44 -1.02 3.35
N PRO A 30 10.85 -1.50 2.16
CA PRO A 30 10.98 -0.63 0.97
C PRO A 30 9.63 -0.08 0.52
N PHE A 31 9.64 1.15 0.02
CA PHE A 31 8.43 1.80 -0.51
C PHE A 31 7.87 1.08 -1.73
N GLU A 32 8.71 0.47 -2.57
CA GLU A 32 8.25 -0.32 -3.73
C GLU A 32 7.37 -1.51 -3.35
N ILE A 33 7.45 -1.99 -2.10
CA ILE A 33 6.61 -3.06 -1.56
C ILE A 33 5.50 -2.48 -0.68
N ALA A 34 5.84 -1.57 0.24
CA ALA A 34 4.89 -1.00 1.18
C ALA A 34 3.77 -0.21 0.48
N GLY A 35 4.08 0.50 -0.60
CA GLY A 35 3.10 1.27 -1.39
C GLY A 35 2.01 0.37 -2.00
N PRO A 36 2.36 -0.59 -2.87
CA PRO A 36 1.38 -1.53 -3.42
C PRO A 36 0.63 -2.35 -2.35
N LEU A 37 1.32 -2.75 -1.28
CA LEU A 37 0.67 -3.45 -0.17
C LEU A 37 -0.42 -2.58 0.49
N SER A 38 -0.12 -1.31 0.73
CA SER A 38 -1.08 -0.35 1.30
C SER A 38 -2.29 -0.14 0.40
N GLN A 39 -2.08 -0.08 -0.93
CA GLN A 39 -3.18 -0.01 -1.91
C GLN A 39 -4.12 -1.22 -1.78
N VAL A 40 -3.57 -2.43 -1.66
CA VAL A 40 -4.37 -3.65 -1.49
C VAL A 40 -5.14 -3.64 -0.16
N PHE A 41 -4.53 -3.15 0.93
CA PHE A 41 -5.24 -2.99 2.20
C PHE A 41 -6.43 -2.04 2.08
N CYS A 42 -6.26 -0.89 1.42
CA CYS A 42 -7.35 0.06 1.17
C CYS A 42 -8.48 -0.56 0.34
N LEU A 43 -8.17 -1.40 -0.66
CA LEU A 43 -9.19 -2.14 -1.42
C LEU A 43 -9.96 -3.13 -0.53
N GLY A 44 -9.28 -3.77 0.45
CA GLY A 44 -9.92 -4.62 1.45
C GLY A 44 -10.91 -3.83 2.33
N VAL A 45 -10.51 -2.65 2.80
CA VAL A 45 -11.38 -1.75 3.58
C VAL A 45 -12.58 -1.30 2.73
N ALA A 46 -12.38 -0.98 1.45
CA ALA A 46 -13.47 -0.63 0.54
C ALA A 46 -14.44 -1.80 0.36
N ALA A 47 -13.96 -3.02 0.15
CA ALA A 47 -14.79 -4.21 0.01
C ALA A 47 -15.65 -4.46 1.27
N GLN A 48 -15.06 -4.29 2.46
CA GLN A 48 -15.78 -4.41 3.74
C GLN A 48 -16.84 -3.31 3.90
N ARG A 49 -16.48 -2.05 3.63
CA ARG A 49 -17.38 -0.90 3.78
C ARG A 49 -18.58 -0.98 2.84
N LEU A 50 -18.35 -1.42 1.62
CA LEU A 50 -19.39 -1.53 0.59
C LEU A 50 -20.18 -2.84 0.71
N ASN A 51 -19.64 -3.83 1.41
CA ASN A 51 -20.12 -5.21 1.43
C ASN A 51 -20.27 -5.78 0.01
N ARG A 52 -19.23 -5.61 -0.82
CA ARG A 52 -19.20 -6.02 -2.23
C ARG A 52 -17.91 -6.78 -2.55
N ARG A 53 -18.00 -7.71 -3.50
CA ARG A 53 -16.81 -8.30 -4.13
C ARG A 53 -16.19 -7.29 -5.08
N ILE A 54 -14.90 -7.02 -4.93
CA ILE A 54 -14.12 -6.16 -5.82
C ILE A 54 -13.20 -7.02 -6.70
N VAL A 55 -13.33 -6.88 -8.03
CA VAL A 55 -12.41 -7.42 -9.03
C VAL A 55 -11.62 -6.24 -9.60
N PHE A 56 -10.41 -6.05 -9.07
CA PHE A 56 -9.56 -4.92 -9.40
C PHE A 56 -8.56 -5.25 -10.51
N ASP A 57 -8.48 -4.39 -11.52
CA ASP A 57 -7.45 -4.46 -12.55
C ASP A 57 -6.24 -3.64 -12.16
N ARG A 58 -5.10 -4.31 -11.97
CA ARG A 58 -3.85 -3.69 -11.54
C ARG A 58 -3.21 -2.78 -12.61
N VAL A 59 -3.58 -2.95 -13.89
CA VAL A 59 -3.03 -2.14 -14.99
C VAL A 59 -3.79 -0.83 -15.10
N THR A 60 -5.11 -0.91 -15.25
CA THR A 60 -5.98 0.28 -15.37
C THR A 60 -6.27 0.94 -14.03
N LYS A 61 -6.02 0.24 -12.91
CA LYS A 61 -6.31 0.65 -11.53
C LYS A 61 -7.81 0.91 -11.29
N ARG A 62 -8.67 0.08 -11.89
CA ARG A 62 -10.15 0.19 -11.83
C ARG A 62 -10.81 -1.08 -11.34
N VAL A 63 -12.01 -0.95 -10.78
CA VAL A 63 -12.89 -2.09 -10.45
C VAL A 63 -13.69 -2.47 -11.69
N LYS A 64 -13.60 -3.73 -12.12
CA LYS A 64 -14.21 -4.21 -13.36
C LYS A 64 -15.65 -4.69 -13.25
N ASN A 65 -16.08 -5.05 -12.04
CA ASN A 65 -17.31 -5.82 -11.83
C ASN A 65 -18.40 -5.04 -11.06
N ASP A 66 -18.14 -3.81 -10.65
CA ASP A 66 -19.07 -2.99 -9.87
C ASP A 66 -18.76 -1.50 -10.10
N ALA A 67 -19.63 -0.81 -10.85
CA ALA A 67 -19.45 0.60 -11.20
C ALA A 67 -19.53 1.54 -9.99
N PHE A 68 -20.29 1.16 -8.96
CA PHE A 68 -20.37 1.96 -7.73
C PHE A 68 -19.08 1.83 -6.91
N ALA A 69 -18.55 0.61 -6.78
CA ALA A 69 -17.26 0.38 -6.12
C ALA A 69 -16.09 1.02 -6.90
N ASP A 70 -16.18 1.04 -8.23
CA ASP A 70 -15.21 1.74 -9.08
C ASP A 70 -15.26 3.26 -8.86
N ALA A 71 -16.47 3.84 -8.86
CA ALA A 71 -16.66 5.26 -8.57
C ALA A 71 -16.21 5.64 -7.15
N PHE A 72 -16.32 4.72 -6.18
CA PHE A 72 -15.85 4.91 -4.81
C PHE A 72 -14.32 5.08 -4.71
N LEU A 73 -13.55 4.62 -5.70
CA LEU A 73 -12.11 4.90 -5.76
C LEU A 73 -11.82 6.36 -6.06
N THR A 74 -12.76 7.08 -6.66
CA THR A 74 -12.69 8.53 -6.83
C THR A 74 -12.90 9.16 -5.46
N GLY A 75 -11.81 9.63 -4.85
CA GLY A 75 -11.85 10.32 -3.56
C GLY A 75 -12.58 11.65 -3.63
N ALA A 76 -12.59 12.37 -2.51
CA ALA A 76 -13.03 13.76 -2.50
C ALA A 76 -12.16 14.58 -3.46
N PRO A 77 -12.72 15.61 -4.13
CA PRO A 77 -11.93 16.53 -4.93
C PRO A 77 -10.83 17.15 -4.06
N PRO A 78 -9.69 17.56 -4.67
CA PRO A 78 -8.65 18.29 -3.97
C PRO A 78 -9.25 19.44 -3.16
N ARG A 79 -8.68 19.70 -1.98
CA ARG A 79 -9.08 20.85 -1.18
C ARG A 79 -8.88 22.12 -2.02
N LYS A 80 -9.83 23.06 -1.96
CA LYS A 80 -9.73 24.34 -2.66
C LYS A 80 -8.38 25.03 -2.38
N GLY A 81 -7.67 25.43 -3.42
CA GLY A 81 -6.32 26.02 -3.37
C GLY A 81 -5.16 25.01 -3.34
N TRP A 82 -5.46 23.70 -3.43
CA TRP A 82 -4.47 22.62 -3.50
C TRP A 82 -4.58 21.81 -4.80
N GLU A 83 -5.25 22.35 -5.81
CA GLU A 83 -5.54 21.66 -7.07
C GLU A 83 -4.27 21.20 -7.79
N ASP A 84 -3.16 21.94 -7.67
CA ASP A 84 -1.90 21.64 -8.35
C ASP A 84 -1.06 20.53 -7.67
N PHE A 85 -1.49 20.01 -6.51
CA PHE A 85 -0.74 19.01 -5.73
C PHE A 85 -1.33 17.60 -5.76
N TYR A 86 -2.45 17.38 -6.46
CA TYR A 86 -3.19 16.12 -6.52
C TYR A 86 -3.44 15.67 -7.96
#